data_AF-A0A0C9XW47-F1
#
_entry.id   AF-A0A0C9XW47-F1
#
_cell.length_a   1.000
_cell.length_b   1.000
_cell.length_c   1.000
_cell.angle_alpha   90.00
_cell.angle_beta   90.00
_cell.angle_gamma   90.00
#
_symmetry.space_group_name_H-M   'P 1'
#
loop_
_entity.id
_entity.type
_entity.pdbx_description
1 polymer ?
#
loop_
_entity_poly.entity_id
_entity_poly.type
_entity_poly.pdbx_seq_one_letter_code
_entity_poly.pdbx_strand_id
1 'polypeptide(L)'
;QDAAREERARKKADAVARKAAKQADRLARWAGRGADIRFSGSLSTKSKEDLIDIANLLQIESTGIKAELLKAIRHHFETHQDLKCDA
;
A
#
# COMPACT_ATOMS: atom_id res chain seq x y z
N GLN A 1 -3.56 26.41 -27.63
CA GLN A 1 -3.17 25.00 -27.37
C GLN A 1 -3.43 24.60 -25.90
N ASP A 2 -4.13 25.46 -25.13
CA ASP A 2 -4.29 25.33 -23.68
C ASP A 2 -5.46 24.44 -23.25
N ALA A 3 -6.56 24.42 -24.01
CA ALA A 3 -7.73 23.60 -23.69
C ALA A 3 -7.41 22.10 -23.59
N ALA A 4 -6.56 21.57 -24.48
CA ALA A 4 -6.14 20.17 -24.44
C ALA A 4 -5.24 19.84 -23.23
N ARG A 5 -4.51 20.83 -22.71
CA ARG A 5 -3.63 20.66 -21.53
C ARG A 5 -4.46 20.70 -20.25
N GLU A 6 -5.43 21.59 -20.16
CA GLU A 6 -6.39 21.66 -19.05
C GLU A 6 -7.25 20.40 -18.96
N GLU A 7 -7.75 19.90 -20.09
CA GLU A 7 -8.55 18.67 -20.09
C GLU A 7 -7.73 17.46 -19.64
N ARG A 8 -6.46 17.35 -20.07
CA ARG A 8 -5.55 16.29 -19.61
C ARG A 8 -5.22 16.43 -18.12
N ALA A 9 -5.06 17.65 -17.61
CA ALA A 9 -4.83 17.89 -16.19
C ALA A 9 -6.04 17.46 -15.35
N ARG A 10 -7.25 17.83 -15.77
CA ARG A 10 -8.50 17.39 -15.11
C ARG A 10 -8.66 15.88 -15.10
N LYS A 11 -8.42 15.22 -16.24
CA LYS A 11 -8.47 13.75 -16.33
C LYS A 11 -7.44 13.06 -15.43
N LYS A 12 -6.22 13.62 -15.33
CA LYS A 12 -5.19 13.11 -14.40
C LYS A 12 -5.61 13.31 -12.94
N ALA A 13 -6.13 14.47 -12.59
CA ALA A 13 -6.61 14.74 -11.24
C ALA A 13 -7.75 13.80 -10.84
N ASP A 14 -8.73 13.60 -11.72
CA ASP A 14 -9.84 12.66 -11.49
C ASP A 14 -9.34 11.21 -11.34
N ALA A 15 -8.38 10.79 -12.17
CA ALA A 15 -7.77 9.47 -12.05
C ALA A 15 -6.99 9.28 -10.73
N VAL A 16 -6.30 10.32 -10.25
CA VAL A 16 -5.61 10.30 -8.96
C VAL A 16 -6.62 10.26 -7.81
N ALA A 17 -7.67 11.07 -7.87
CA ALA A 17 -8.73 11.09 -6.86
C ALA A 17 -9.46 9.75 -6.76
N ARG A 18 -9.81 9.12 -7.91
CA ARG A 18 -10.41 7.78 -7.93
C ARG A 18 -9.49 6.72 -7.33
N LYS A 19 -8.19 6.79 -7.61
CA LYS A 19 -7.20 5.87 -7.02
C LYS A 19 -7.11 6.06 -5.51
N ALA A 20 -7.06 7.30 -5.04
CA ALA A 20 -7.02 7.62 -3.62
C ALA A 20 -8.30 7.13 -2.91
N ALA A 21 -9.48 7.36 -3.51
CA ALA A 21 -10.75 6.89 -2.96
C ALA A 21 -10.82 5.35 -2.89
N LYS A 22 -10.35 4.65 -3.93
CA LYS A 22 -10.30 3.18 -3.92
C LYS A 22 -9.33 2.64 -2.87
N GLN A 23 -8.21 3.31 -2.67
CA GLN A 23 -7.25 2.97 -1.61
C GLN A 23 -7.85 3.20 -0.22
N ALA A 24 -8.56 4.32 -0.02
CA ALA A 24 -9.25 4.61 1.23
C ALA A 24 -10.37 3.60 1.54
N ASP A 25 -11.20 3.23 0.55
CA ASP A 25 -12.22 2.17 0.72
C ASP A 25 -11.57 0.84 1.09
N ARG A 26 -10.47 0.50 0.42
CA ARG A 26 -9.72 -0.71 0.74
C ARG A 26 -9.27 -0.67 2.20
N LEU A 27 -8.55 0.37 2.63
CA LEU A 27 -8.09 0.54 4.01
C LEU A 27 -9.24 0.50 5.03
N ALA A 28 -10.39 1.12 4.73
CA ALA A 28 -11.57 1.05 5.59
C ALA A 28 -12.09 -0.39 5.74
N ARG A 29 -12.06 -1.21 4.67
CA ARG A 29 -12.39 -2.64 4.76
C ARG A 29 -11.40 -3.41 5.62
N TRP A 30 -10.11 -3.06 5.59
CA TRP A 30 -9.10 -3.67 6.46
C TRP A 30 -9.34 -3.30 7.92
N ALA A 31 -9.59 -2.02 8.20
CA ALA A 31 -9.93 -1.54 9.55
C ALA A 31 -11.18 -2.24 10.12
N GLY A 32 -12.20 -2.51 9.29
CA GLY A 32 -13.41 -3.22 9.71
C GLY A 32 -13.25 -4.74 9.90
N ARG A 33 -12.20 -5.36 9.36
CA ARG A 33 -11.93 -6.81 9.53
C ARG A 33 -11.13 -7.13 10.80
N GLY A 34 -10.60 -6.13 11.50
CA GLY A 34 -9.78 -6.33 12.69
C GLY A 34 -8.37 -6.86 12.39
N ALA A 35 -7.60 -7.12 13.46
CA ALA A 35 -6.16 -7.47 13.41
C ALA A 35 -5.84 -8.87 12.84
N ASP A 36 -6.84 -9.65 12.42
CA ASP A 36 -6.66 -11.07 12.08
C ASP A 36 -6.37 -11.31 10.58
N ILE A 37 -5.86 -10.29 9.88
CA ILE A 37 -5.60 -10.42 8.46
C ILE A 37 -4.25 -11.07 8.24
N ARG A 38 -4.32 -12.38 7.99
CA ARG A 38 -3.15 -13.22 7.75
C ARG A 38 -2.66 -13.07 6.33
N PHE A 39 -1.46 -12.53 6.19
CA PHE A 39 -0.73 -12.55 4.94
C PHE A 39 -0.02 -13.89 4.79
N SER A 40 -0.49 -14.73 3.86
CA SER A 40 0.18 -16.00 3.53
C SER A 40 1.14 -15.85 2.35
N GLY A 41 2.18 -16.69 2.32
CA GLY A 41 3.17 -16.76 1.23
C GLY A 41 4.26 -15.68 1.27
N SER A 42 5.18 -15.77 0.31
CA SER A 42 6.32 -14.85 0.22
C SER A 42 5.89 -13.43 -0.15
N LEU A 43 6.50 -12.42 0.46
CA LEU A 43 6.31 -11.01 0.06
C LEU A 43 6.64 -10.79 -1.42
N SER A 44 7.63 -11.51 -1.98
CA SER A 44 8.04 -11.34 -3.37
C SER A 44 6.94 -11.73 -4.37
N THR A 45 6.08 -12.69 -4.02
CA THR A 45 4.99 -13.17 -4.89
C THR A 45 3.73 -12.31 -4.78
N LYS A 46 3.63 -11.44 -3.77
CA LYS A 46 2.49 -10.54 -3.58
C LYS A 46 2.42 -9.44 -4.63
N SER A 47 1.22 -8.95 -4.91
CA SER A 47 1.03 -7.82 -5.83
C SER A 47 1.55 -6.52 -5.23
N LYS A 48 1.74 -5.48 -6.04
CA LYS A 48 2.10 -4.15 -5.52
C LYS A 48 1.07 -3.64 -4.52
N GLU A 49 -0.21 -3.88 -4.80
CA GLU A 49 -1.30 -3.41 -3.95
C GLU A 49 -1.31 -4.13 -2.61
N ASP A 50 -1.08 -5.45 -2.58
CA ASP A 50 -0.97 -6.19 -1.32
C ASP A 50 0.20 -5.71 -0.47
N LEU A 51 1.32 -5.33 -1.10
CA LEU A 51 2.47 -4.78 -0.37
C LEU A 51 2.17 -3.39 0.19
N ILE A 52 1.38 -2.56 -0.52
CA ILE A 52 0.89 -1.28 0.01
C ILE A 52 -0.02 -1.54 1.21
N ASP A 53 -0.91 -2.53 1.12
CA ASP A 53 -1.81 -2.89 2.22
C ASP A 53 -1.02 -3.35 3.46
N ILE A 54 -0.01 -4.22 3.28
CA ILE A 54 0.90 -4.66 4.36
C ILE A 54 1.62 -3.46 4.97
N ALA A 55 2.21 -2.61 4.13
CA ALA A 55 2.97 -1.46 4.61
C ALA A 55 2.08 -0.47 5.39
N ASN A 56 0.85 -0.22 4.93
CA ASN A 56 -0.11 0.62 5.65
C ASN A 56 -0.50 0.03 7.01
N LEU A 57 -0.70 -1.29 7.11
CA LEU A 57 -0.98 -1.96 8.38
C LEU A 57 0.18 -1.89 9.36
N LEU A 58 1.41 -2.00 8.84
CA LEU A 58 2.63 -1.81 9.62
C LEU A 58 2.93 -0.33 9.90
N GLN A 59 2.05 0.59 9.45
CA GLN A 59 2.24 2.04 9.51
C GLN A 59 3.58 2.51 8.92
N ILE A 60 4.07 1.79 7.91
CA ILE A 60 5.26 2.14 7.15
C ILE A 60 4.86 3.12 6.06
N GLU A 61 5.37 4.35 6.17
CA GLU A 61 5.25 5.34 5.11
C GLU A 61 5.96 4.82 3.86
N SER A 62 5.18 4.37 2.87
CA SER A 62 5.71 3.73 1.68
C SER A 62 5.02 4.24 0.43
N THR A 63 5.76 5.05 -0.29
CA THR A 63 5.38 5.56 -1.61
C THR A 63 6.43 5.08 -2.59
N GLY A 64 6.03 4.38 -3.65
CA GLY A 64 7.05 3.92 -4.59
C GLY A 64 6.67 2.76 -5.48
N ILE A 65 7.71 2.14 -6.04
CA ILE A 65 7.63 0.93 -6.86
C ILE A 65 7.66 -0.34 -5.98
N LYS A 66 7.27 -1.48 -6.55
CA LYS A 66 7.17 -2.77 -5.82
C LYS A 66 8.45 -3.12 -5.04
N ALA A 67 9.62 -2.83 -5.62
CA ALA A 67 10.91 -3.13 -5.01
C ALA A 67 11.17 -2.32 -3.72
N GLU A 68 10.76 -1.06 -3.68
CA GLU A 68 10.92 -0.18 -2.51
C GLU A 68 10.00 -0.63 -1.37
N LEU A 69 8.76 -0.99 -1.70
CA LEU A 69 7.80 -1.57 -0.76
C LEU A 69 8.36 -2.85 -0.11
N LEU A 70 8.93 -3.76 -0.93
CA LEU A 70 9.55 -4.98 -0.41
C LEU A 70 10.72 -4.68 0.52
N LYS A 71 11.57 -3.72 0.15
CA LYS A 71 12.73 -3.34 0.96
C LYS A 71 12.29 -2.75 2.31
N ALA A 72 11.32 -1.84 2.30
CA ALA A 72 10.81 -1.19 3.50
C ALA A 72 10.15 -2.19 4.46
N ILE A 73 9.30 -3.09 3.94
CA ILE A 73 8.63 -4.11 4.75
C ILE A 73 9.66 -5.08 5.35
N ARG A 74 10.64 -5.55 4.56
CA ARG A 74 11.70 -6.42 5.07
C ARG A 74 12.52 -5.75 6.15
N HIS A 75 12.93 -4.51 5.91
CA HIS A 75 13.69 -3.73 6.87
C HIS A 75 12.93 -3.58 8.19
N HIS A 76 11.63 -3.28 8.14
CA HIS A 76 10.79 -3.19 9.34
C HIS A 76 10.75 -4.51 10.13
N PHE A 77 10.61 -5.66 9.46
CA PHE A 77 10.69 -6.97 10.14
C PHE A 77 12.10 -7.32 10.65
N GLU A 78 13.15 -6.73 10.08
CA GLU A 78 14.53 -6.88 10.57
C GLU A 78 14.81 -5.99 11.78
N THR A 79 14.23 -4.79 11.84
CA THR A 79 14.37 -3.85 12.96
C THR A 79 13.48 -4.20 14.14
N HIS A 80 12.31 -4.78 13.89
CA HIS A 80 11.37 -5.26 14.91
C HIS A 80 11.44 -6.79 14.99
N GLN A 81 12.58 -7.33 15.43
CA GLN A 81 12.75 -8.77 15.61
C GLN A 81 11.78 -9.36 16.63
N ASP A 82 11.25 -8.53 17.54
CA ASP A 82 10.22 -8.89 18.51
C ASP A 82 8.92 -9.35 17.81
N LEU A 83 8.66 -8.89 16.58
CA LEU A 83 7.54 -9.35 15.75
C LEU A 83 7.79 -10.70 15.06
N LYS A 84 9.04 -11.20 15.08
CA LYS A 84 9.41 -12.52 14.55
C LYS A 84 9.39 -13.62 15.61
N CYS A 85 9.28 -13.28 16.89
CA CYS A 85 9.10 -14.25 17.94
C CYS A 85 7.62 -14.62 18.05
N ASP A 86 7.24 -15.71 17.39
CA ASP A 86 6.08 -16.49 17.77
C ASP A 86 6.25 -16.90 19.25
N ALA A 87 5.33 -16.46 20.10
CA ALA A 87 5.03 -17.12 21.37
C ALA A 87 3.86 -18.07 21.14
#